data_AF-A0A3A4XLU7-F1
#
_entry.id   AF-A0A3A4XLU7-F1
#
_cell.length_a   1.000
_cell.length_b   1.000
_cell.length_c   1.000
_cell.angle_alpha   90.00
_cell.angle_beta   90.00
_cell.angle_gamma   90.00
#
_symmetry.space_group_name_H-M   'P 1'
#
loop_
_entity.id
_entity.type
_entity.pdbx_description
1 polymer ?
#
loop_
_entity_poly.entity_id
_entity_poly.type
_entity_poly.pdbx_seq_one_letter_code
_entity_poly.pdbx_strand_id
1 'polypeptide(L)'
;MTSVFFNANLFPENPDDPSADAVRNTRASLKRVLQSHQADVMVVQRHDIRRPESEGGGFEVRYWSPVNSPVLNPDGSLAYIIHRVENVTEFILLKQQASRNQS
;
A
#
# COMPACT_ATOMS: atom_id res chain seq x y z
N MET A 1 9.35 -5.80 12.41
CA MET A 1 8.64 -6.43 11.28
C MET A 1 7.23 -6.74 11.77
N THR A 2 6.31 -5.79 11.62
CA THR A 2 4.94 -5.93 12.14
C THR A 2 4.13 -6.68 11.10
N SER A 3 3.85 -7.96 11.36
CA SER A 3 2.95 -8.76 10.53
C SER A 3 1.53 -8.56 11.05
N VAL A 4 0.66 -7.96 10.24
CA VAL A 4 -0.77 -7.80 10.55
C VAL A 4 -1.52 -8.93 9.84
N PHE A 5 -2.14 -9.82 10.61
CA PHE A 5 -3.08 -10.81 10.09
C PHE A 5 -4.43 -10.12 9.86
N PHE A 6 -4.91 -10.09 8.62
CA PHE A 6 -6.19 -9.44 8.28
C PHE A 6 -7.32 -10.48 8.28
N ASN A 7 -8.13 -10.50 9.34
CA ASN A 7 -9.39 -11.23 9.37
C ASN A 7 -10.52 -10.34 8.79
N ALA A 8 -11.36 -10.89 7.91
CA ALA A 8 -12.31 -10.15 7.07
C ALA A 8 -13.42 -9.37 7.81
N ASN A 9 -13.59 -9.58 9.12
CA ASN A 9 -14.62 -8.93 9.94
C ASN A 9 -14.21 -7.57 10.53
N LEU A 10 -13.02 -7.04 10.23
CA LEU A 10 -12.45 -5.86 10.93
C LEU A 10 -12.65 -4.50 10.24
N PHE A 11 -13.31 -4.42 9.09
CA PHE A 11 -13.44 -3.16 8.34
C PHE A 11 -14.90 -2.85 7.98
N PRO A 12 -15.67 -2.19 8.87
CA PRO A 12 -16.90 -1.54 8.46
C PRO A 12 -16.59 -0.44 7.43
N GLU A 13 -17.38 -0.36 6.36
CA GLU A 13 -17.21 0.65 5.32
C GLU A 13 -17.43 2.05 5.89
N ASN A 14 -16.44 2.94 5.76
CA ASN A 14 -16.61 4.37 6.00
C ASN A 14 -16.66 5.08 4.63
N PRO A 15 -17.84 5.55 4.18
CA PRO A 15 -17.98 6.20 2.88
C PRO A 15 -17.30 7.57 2.78
N ASP A 16 -16.89 8.17 3.90
CA ASP A 16 -16.31 9.53 3.95
C ASP A 16 -14.80 9.56 4.31
N ASP A 17 -14.14 8.40 4.41
CA ASP A 17 -12.71 8.34 4.71
C ASP A 17 -11.86 8.31 3.42
N PRO A 18 -10.92 9.23 3.20
CA PRO A 18 -9.92 9.13 2.13
C PRO A 18 -9.10 7.82 2.16
N SER A 19 -9.01 7.17 3.33
CA SER A 19 -8.42 5.84 3.49
C SER A 19 -9.30 4.70 2.95
N ALA A 20 -10.60 4.94 2.73
CA ALA A 20 -11.52 3.96 2.17
C ALA A 20 -11.10 3.56 0.74
N ASP A 21 -10.46 4.45 -0.01
CA ASP A 21 -9.86 4.13 -1.30
C ASP A 21 -8.70 3.14 -1.15
N ALA A 22 -7.83 3.32 -0.15
CA ALA A 22 -6.71 2.41 0.09
C ALA A 22 -7.21 1.01 0.49
N VAL A 23 -8.21 0.93 1.39
CA VAL A 23 -8.81 -0.35 1.81
C VAL A 23 -9.51 -1.04 0.64
N ARG A 24 -10.33 -0.32 -0.16
CA ARG A 24 -10.98 -0.89 -1.35
C ARG A 24 -9.95 -1.38 -2.36
N ASN A 25 -8.90 -0.61 -2.63
CA ASN A 25 -7.87 -0.96 -3.60
C ASN A 25 -7.05 -2.17 -3.15
N THR A 26 -6.71 -2.25 -1.86
CA THR A 26 -6.05 -3.43 -1.28
C THR A 26 -6.95 -4.65 -1.39
N ARG A 27 -8.24 -4.54 -1.05
CA ARG A 27 -9.20 -5.63 -1.21
C ARG A 27 -9.31 -6.11 -2.67
N ALA A 28 -9.35 -5.19 -3.62
CA ALA A 28 -9.38 -5.53 -5.04
C ALA A 28 -8.10 -6.24 -5.50
N SER A 29 -6.94 -5.78 -5.02
CA SER A 29 -5.64 -6.41 -5.26
C SER A 29 -5.58 -7.83 -4.71
N LEU A 30 -5.98 -8.04 -3.46
CA LEU A 30 -6.04 -9.37 -2.85
C LEU A 30 -6.97 -10.31 -3.63
N LYS A 31 -8.14 -9.82 -4.10
CA LYS A 31 -9.03 -10.61 -4.97
C LYS A 31 -8.35 -11.03 -6.28
N ARG A 32 -7.57 -10.14 -6.92
CA ARG A 32 -6.81 -10.50 -8.12
C ARG A 32 -5.76 -11.58 -7.82
N VAL A 33 -5.04 -11.48 -6.70
CA VAL A 33 -4.07 -12.50 -6.29
C VAL A 33 -4.77 -13.84 -6.00
N LEU A 34 -5.91 -13.82 -5.30
CA LEU A 34 -6.74 -15.01 -5.04
C LEU A 34 -7.17 -15.72 -6.33
N GLN A 35 -7.56 -14.95 -7.35
CA GLN A 35 -8.05 -15.51 -8.62
C GLN A 35 -6.93 -15.97 -9.56
N SER A 36 -5.81 -15.25 -9.58
CA SER A 36 -4.75 -15.47 -10.57
C SER A 36 -3.57 -16.27 -10.06
N HIS A 37 -3.42 -16.40 -8.73
CA HIS A 37 -2.21 -16.92 -8.08
C HIS A 37 -0.92 -16.23 -8.55
N GLN A 38 -1.02 -14.95 -8.94
CA GLN A 38 0.10 -14.10 -9.33
C GLN A 38 0.20 -12.89 -8.40
N ALA A 39 1.40 -12.32 -8.30
CA ALA A 39 1.61 -11.10 -7.54
C ALA A 39 0.90 -9.91 -8.21
N ASP A 40 0.27 -9.06 -7.41
CA ASP A 40 -0.34 -7.81 -7.85
C ASP A 40 0.43 -6.62 -7.25
N VAL A 41 0.98 -5.79 -8.13
CA VAL A 41 1.63 -4.52 -7.77
C VAL A 41 0.59 -3.42 -7.84
N MET A 42 0.38 -2.72 -6.72
CA MET A 42 -0.61 -1.66 -6.63
C MET A 42 -0.01 -0.31 -7.06
N VAL A 43 -0.89 0.61 -7.46
CA VAL A 43 -0.51 2.00 -7.71
C VAL A 43 0.06 2.61 -6.43
N VAL A 44 1.11 3.43 -6.56
CA VAL A 44 1.73 4.15 -5.44
C VAL A 44 0.68 5.02 -4.74
N GLN A 45 0.58 4.85 -3.42
CA GLN A 45 -0.35 5.57 -2.56
C GLN A 45 0.35 6.75 -1.91
N ARG A 46 -0.24 7.95 -2.02
CA ARG A 46 0.25 9.18 -1.38
C ARG A 46 -0.53 9.41 -0.09
N HIS A 47 0.18 9.60 1.01
CA HIS A 47 -0.42 9.87 2.32
C HIS A 47 0.26 11.06 3.00
N ASP A 48 -0.54 11.92 3.60
CA ASP A 48 -0.05 13.01 4.44
C ASP A 48 0.03 12.50 5.89
N ILE A 49 1.24 12.31 6.40
CA ILE A 49 1.51 11.84 7.76
C ILE A 49 1.69 13.04 8.67
N ARG A 50 0.96 13.06 9.79
CA ARG A 50 1.09 14.14 10.77
C ARG A 50 2.46 14.04 11.46
N ARG A 51 3.20 15.14 11.49
CA ARG A 51 4.46 15.24 12.23
C ARG A 51 4.19 15.52 13.71
N PRO A 52 5.03 15.02 14.63
CA PRO A 52 4.96 15.39 16.04
C PRO A 52 5.11 16.92 16.23
N GLU A 53 4.40 17.51 17.19
CA GLU A 53 4.56 18.93 17.54
C GLU A 53 6.02 19.27 17.91
N SER A 54 6.72 18.35 18.58
CA SER A 54 8.14 18.45 18.93
C SER A 54 9.07 18.58 17.71
N GLU A 55 8.60 18.22 16.53
CA GLU A 55 9.33 18.37 15.26
C GLU A 55 8.83 19.56 14.43
N GLY A 56 7.94 20.39 14.98
CA GLY A 56 7.37 21.57 14.30
C GLY A 56 5.96 21.34 13.72
N GLY A 57 5.34 20.20 14.04
CA GLY A 57 3.95 19.91 13.67
C GLY A 57 3.70 19.84 12.17
N GLY A 58 2.43 19.95 11.77
CA GLY A 58 1.99 19.90 10.38
C GLY A 58 2.00 18.49 9.78
N PHE A 59 2.15 18.41 8.45
CA PHE A 59 2.08 17.16 7.70
C PHE A 59 3.32 16.98 6.81
N GLU A 60 3.80 15.75 6.70
CA GLU A 60 4.77 15.34 5.69
C GLU A 60 4.11 14.38 4.68
N VAL A 61 4.44 14.56 3.40
CA VAL A 61 3.95 13.67 2.35
C VAL A 61 4.83 12.41 2.31
N ARG A 62 4.22 11.24 2.35
CA ARG A 62 4.87 9.96 2.09
C ARG A 62 4.21 9.23 0.92
N TYR A 63 5.03 8.47 0.19
CA TYR A 63 4.59 7.63 -0.90
C TYR A 63 4.88 6.17 -0.58
N TRP A 64 3.90 5.31 -0.79
CA TRP A 64 3.95 3.89 -0.46
C TRP A 64 3.66 3.04 -1.68
N SER A 65 4.45 1.99 -1.90
CA SER A 65 4.28 1.04 -3.00
C SER A 65 3.91 -0.33 -2.44
N PRO A 66 2.62 -0.72 -2.46
CA PRO A 66 2.19 -2.03 -2.01
C PRO A 66 2.36 -3.11 -3.09
N VAL A 67 2.77 -4.30 -2.66
CA VAL A 67 2.80 -5.52 -3.47
C VAL A 67 2.17 -6.66 -2.68
N ASN A 68 1.21 -7.35 -3.29
CA ASN A 68 0.56 -8.52 -2.73
C ASN A 68 1.04 -9.77 -3.49
N SER A 69 1.74 -10.68 -2.83
CA SER A 69 2.36 -11.85 -3.45
C SER A 69 1.80 -13.16 -2.90
N PRO A 70 1.36 -14.11 -3.75
CA PRO A 70 0.87 -15.40 -3.30
C PRO A 70 2.02 -16.28 -2.80
N VAL A 71 1.72 -17.12 -1.82
CA VAL A 71 2.54 -18.25 -1.40
C VAL A 71 1.72 -19.50 -1.67
N LEU A 72 2.25 -20.37 -2.53
CA LEU A 72 1.56 -21.58 -2.97
C LEU A 72 2.08 -22.80 -2.21
N ASN A 73 1.17 -23.74 -1.94
CA ASN A 73 1.50 -25.09 -1.51
C ASN A 73 2.13 -25.89 -2.66
N PRO A 74 2.76 -27.04 -2.38
CA PRO A 74 3.29 -27.92 -3.43
C PRO A 74 2.25 -28.39 -4.47
N ASP A 75 0.97 -28.46 -4.09
CA ASP A 75 -0.14 -28.81 -4.98
C ASP A 75 -0.65 -27.64 -5.84
N GLY A 76 -0.04 -26.45 -5.71
CA GLY A 76 -0.42 -25.24 -6.43
C GLY A 76 -1.62 -24.49 -5.81
N SER A 77 -2.19 -24.98 -4.71
CA SER A 77 -3.21 -24.26 -3.96
C SER A 77 -2.60 -23.06 -3.22
N LEU A 78 -3.37 -21.98 -3.10
CA LEU A 78 -2.91 -20.80 -2.38
C LEU A 78 -2.91 -21.07 -0.87
N ALA A 79 -1.73 -20.92 -0.24
CA ALA A 79 -1.57 -21.05 1.20
C ALA A 79 -1.74 -19.69 1.90
N TYR A 80 -1.05 -18.67 1.40
CA TYR A 80 -1.03 -17.32 1.99
C TYR A 80 -0.89 -16.24 0.91
N ILE A 81 -1.18 -15.00 1.29
CA ILE A 81 -0.77 -13.81 0.53
C ILE A 81 0.10 -12.95 1.45
N ILE A 82 1.30 -12.61 0.99
CA ILE A 82 2.19 -11.67 1.66
C ILE A 82 1.86 -10.27 1.15
N HIS A 83 1.48 -9.38 2.07
CA HIS A 83 1.34 -7.95 1.82
C HIS A 83 2.64 -7.24 2.21
N ARG A 84 3.34 -6.67 1.23
CA ARG A 84 4.55 -5.86 1.44
C ARG A 84 4.29 -4.42 1.04
N VAL A 85 4.74 -3.48 1.86
CA VAL A 85 4.63 -2.04 1.58
C VAL A 85 6.01 -1.40 1.70
N GLU A 86 6.44 -0.71 0.66
CA GLU A 86 7.73 -0.03 0.61
C GLU A 86 7.52 1.49 0.59
N ASN A 87 8.30 2.22 1.42
CA ASN A 87 8.32 3.68 1.35
C ASN A 87 9.18 4.11 0.17
N VAL A 88 8.57 4.76 -0.81
CA VAL A 88 9.23 5.21 -2.05
C VAL A 88 9.28 6.74 -2.15
N THR A 89 9.16 7.43 -1.01
CA THR A 89 9.06 8.89 -0.96
C THR A 89 10.25 9.57 -1.63
N GLU A 90 11.47 9.17 -1.26
CA GLU A 90 12.69 9.76 -1.80
C GLU A 90 12.80 9.56 -3.32
N PHE A 91 12.51 8.35 -3.80
CA PHE A 91 12.51 8.04 -5.24
C PHE A 91 11.54 8.92 -6.03
N ILE A 92 10.31 9.13 -5.53
CA ILE A 92 9.32 9.99 -6.18
C ILE A 92 9.77 11.45 -6.19
N LEU A 93 10.31 11.95 -5.07
CA LEU A 93 10.77 13.34 -4.97
C LEU A 93 11.95 13.61 -5.92
N LEU A 94 12.92 12.69 -6.00
CA LEU A 94 14.04 12.80 -6.94
C LEU A 94 13.55 12.84 -8.40
N LYS A 95 12.60 11.97 -8.76
CA LYS A 95 12.01 11.95 -10.12
C LYS A 95 11.31 13.27 -10.46
N GLN A 96 10.55 13.84 -9.52
CA GLN A 96 9.86 15.12 -9.72
C GLN A 96 10.82 16.29 -9.88
N GLN A 97 11.92 16.32 -9.11
CA GLN A 97 12.96 17.34 -9.24
C GLN A 97 13.64 17.28 -10.62
N ALA A 98 13.98 16.07 -11.09
CA ALA A 98 14.56 15.88 -12.41
C ALA A 98 13.63 16.36 -13.55
N SER A 99 12.32 16.14 -13.43
CA SER A 99 11.34 16.64 -14.40
C SER A 99 11.19 18.16 -14.40
N ARG A 100 11.32 18.81 -13.24
CA ARG A 100 11.27 20.28 -13.13
C ARG A 100 12.51 20.97 -13.68
N ASN A 101 13.68 20.35 -13.56
CA ASN A 101 14.95 20.92 -14.04
C ASN A 101 15.15 20.80 -15.56
N GLN A 102 14.21 20.15 -16.27
CA GLN A 102 14.20 20.01 -17.73
C GLN A 102 13.12 20.90 -18.40
N SER A 103 12.46 21.77 -17.63
CA SER A 103 11.45 22.75 -18.07
C SER A 103 12.04 24.16 -18.06
#